data_AF-A0A496VAD9-F1
#
_entry.id   AF-A0A496VAD9-F1
#
_cell.length_a   1.000
_cell.length_b   1.000
_cell.length_c   1.000
_cell.angle_alpha   90.00
_cell.angle_beta   90.00
_cell.angle_gamma   90.00
#
_symmetry.space_group_name_H-M   'P 1'
#
loop_
_entity.id
_entity.type
_entity.pdbx_description
1 polymer ?
#
loop_
_entity_poly.entity_id
_entity_poly.type
_entity_poly.pdbx_seq_one_letter_code
_entity_poly.pdbx_strand_id
1 'polypeptide(L)'
;MSQFLWIEDFGDVAVGTTTESVFGEILGYLQIPANKYRLIKFLKSYGVLLKLDFLEALDFIRNPEQLRRVDYIILDVWLPVPVNHHHDYLRTLLQRYDNADEQIAITQLEKTAGYQLYVELVMELGFPKEPILFCSNHAEELGSIRKAFKAAKIELPEIHTKGEEDRAKVQAWVRKCRENPYSVLRRGILNVLDDIEDKNINLSEAFEKDVPVNKDTFLDGLRFMLSTLQVQEKRQHLYRTLCDYLTKYFDRFSSRDLYKGMYKENGLEIEVPKEYVIPAYLVRNWVAHNIINNAKSEFCAQDVGFLFSIVMKAMFDYSSIETFKSLYSYPLVNDRDLQTVLCDLHNRHYSYSGQCEIFELIRLKGQKNWNRNLEAEDFVAHMYASFLFGGVELKARTKAKPFTETATTYKGPGYWVNLTYLIDSQGDTLFESLKSIAYHRLKERNF
;
A
#
# COMPACT_ATOMS: atom_id res chain seq x y z
N MET A 1 -0.15 -0.31 -8.82
CA MET A 1 0.78 0.48 -9.67
C MET A 1 0.58 1.95 -9.39
N SER A 2 1.63 2.72 -9.09
CA SER A 2 1.53 4.18 -8.89
C SER A 2 0.87 4.89 -10.06
N GLN A 3 0.14 5.99 -9.79
CA GLN A 3 -0.52 6.82 -10.79
C GLN A 3 0.25 8.12 -11.03
N PHE A 4 0.62 8.36 -12.28
CA PHE A 4 1.26 9.60 -12.72
C PHE A 4 0.24 10.52 -13.38
N LEU A 5 0.28 11.80 -13.07
CA LEU A 5 -0.30 12.85 -13.90
C LEU A 5 0.83 13.44 -14.74
N TRP A 6 0.77 13.25 -16.05
CA TRP A 6 1.71 13.87 -16.99
C TRP A 6 1.00 15.00 -17.72
N ILE A 7 1.53 16.20 -17.60
CA ILE A 7 1.01 17.41 -18.25
C ILE A 7 2.03 17.83 -19.30
N GLU A 8 1.64 17.73 -20.57
CA GLU A 8 2.56 17.75 -21.71
C GLU A 8 1.85 18.19 -23.00
N ASP A 9 2.42 19.15 -23.71
CA ASP A 9 1.85 19.65 -24.97
C ASP A 9 2.38 18.94 -26.23
N PHE A 10 3.52 18.24 -26.11
CA PHE A 10 4.31 17.62 -27.17
C PHE A 10 4.84 18.56 -28.27
N GLY A 11 4.46 19.85 -28.28
CA GLY A 11 4.78 20.82 -29.33
C GLY A 11 4.81 20.23 -30.75
N ASP A 12 5.88 20.53 -31.49
CA ASP A 12 6.23 19.99 -32.81
C ASP A 12 7.05 18.68 -32.75
N VAL A 13 7.33 18.17 -31.55
CA VAL A 13 8.18 16.98 -31.36
C VAL A 13 7.36 15.71 -31.59
N ALA A 14 8.02 14.65 -32.09
CA ALA A 14 7.39 13.34 -32.24
C ALA A 14 6.90 12.82 -30.87
N VAL A 15 5.59 12.72 -30.72
CA VAL A 15 4.87 12.23 -29.54
C VAL A 15 5.47 10.92 -28.99
N GLY A 16 5.84 10.00 -29.89
CA GLY A 16 6.49 8.74 -29.54
C GLY A 16 7.83 8.92 -28.84
N THR A 17 8.71 9.76 -29.41
CA THR A 17 10.05 10.03 -28.87
C THR A 17 9.96 10.66 -27.48
N THR A 18 9.12 11.68 -27.29
CA THR A 18 8.95 12.32 -25.98
C THR A 18 8.41 11.34 -24.94
N THR A 19 7.40 10.54 -25.30
CA THR A 19 6.86 9.51 -24.42
C THR A 19 7.92 8.47 -24.04
N GLU A 20 8.75 8.05 -24.99
CA GLU A 20 9.83 7.11 -24.72
C GLU A 20 10.92 7.72 -23.85
N SER A 21 11.25 9.00 -24.03
CA SER A 21 12.20 9.71 -23.18
C SER A 21 11.75 9.75 -21.72
N VAL A 22 10.45 9.85 -21.44
CA VAL A 22 9.93 9.93 -20.07
C VAL A 22 9.61 8.55 -19.49
N PHE A 23 8.90 7.72 -20.25
CA PHE A 23 8.30 6.47 -19.78
C PHE A 23 8.89 5.20 -20.43
N GLY A 24 9.92 5.31 -21.27
CA GLY A 24 10.46 4.17 -22.03
C GLY A 24 10.80 2.95 -21.19
N GLU A 25 11.38 3.12 -19.99
CA GLU A 25 11.68 1.98 -19.11
C GLU A 25 10.45 1.26 -18.56
N ILE A 26 9.34 1.97 -18.35
CA ILE A 26 8.11 1.37 -17.82
C ILE A 26 7.22 0.80 -18.92
N LEU A 27 7.34 1.32 -20.14
CA LEU A 27 6.60 0.87 -21.32
C LEU A 27 7.33 -0.29 -22.02
N GLY A 28 8.65 -0.40 -21.83
CA GLY A 28 9.48 -1.36 -22.55
C GLY A 28 9.56 -1.04 -24.05
N TYR A 29 9.85 -2.06 -24.86
CA TYR A 29 9.96 -1.95 -26.33
C TYR A 29 8.60 -1.94 -27.05
N LEU A 30 7.54 -1.46 -26.40
CA LEU A 30 6.20 -1.43 -26.98
C LEU A 30 6.05 -0.30 -28.00
N GLN A 31 5.22 -0.53 -29.02
CA GLN A 31 4.94 0.48 -30.04
C GLN A 31 4.07 1.60 -29.46
N ILE A 32 4.68 2.78 -29.25
CA ILE A 32 3.98 3.96 -28.72
C ILE A 32 3.09 4.59 -29.81
N PRO A 33 1.79 4.83 -29.55
CA PRO A 33 0.93 5.49 -30.52
C PRO A 33 1.39 6.92 -30.84
N ALA A 34 1.52 7.25 -32.13
CA ALA A 34 1.88 8.61 -32.57
C ALA A 34 0.76 9.65 -32.40
N ASN A 35 -0.49 9.21 -32.28
CA ASN A 35 -1.65 10.08 -32.12
C ASN A 35 -1.93 10.37 -30.64
N LYS A 36 -2.03 11.65 -30.26
CA LYS A 36 -2.23 12.09 -28.86
C LYS A 36 -3.47 11.44 -28.19
N TYR A 37 -4.60 11.32 -28.89
CA TYR A 37 -5.81 10.70 -28.33
C TYR A 37 -5.67 9.19 -28.08
N ARG A 38 -4.98 8.48 -28.99
CA ARG A 38 -4.65 7.06 -28.78
C ARG A 38 -3.63 6.90 -27.66
N LEU A 39 -2.68 7.84 -27.55
CA LEU A 39 -1.68 7.85 -26.50
C LEU A 39 -2.33 7.99 -25.12
N ILE A 40 -3.31 8.89 -24.94
CA ILE A 40 -4.03 9.04 -23.65
C ILE A 40 -4.60 7.69 -23.18
N LYS A 41 -5.30 6.96 -24.07
CA LYS A 41 -5.88 5.66 -23.73
C LYS A 41 -4.81 4.61 -23.44
N PHE A 42 -3.74 4.59 -24.24
CA PHE A 42 -2.61 3.69 -24.06
C PHE A 42 -1.93 3.93 -22.71
N LEU A 43 -1.55 5.16 -22.39
CA LEU A 43 -0.87 5.53 -21.15
C LEU A 43 -1.73 5.27 -19.91
N LYS A 44 -3.05 5.40 -20.02
CA LYS A 44 -3.97 5.08 -18.92
C LYS A 44 -3.84 3.63 -18.45
N SER A 45 -3.60 2.65 -19.34
CA SER A 45 -3.39 1.25 -18.92
C SER A 45 -2.07 1.03 -18.18
N TYR A 46 -1.15 1.99 -18.23
CA TYR A 46 0.12 1.97 -17.48
C TYR A 46 0.09 2.84 -16.22
N GLY A 47 -1.08 3.39 -15.87
CA GLY A 47 -1.25 4.28 -14.73
C GLY A 47 -0.73 5.69 -14.98
N VAL A 48 -0.77 6.16 -16.23
CA VAL A 48 -0.38 7.53 -16.60
C VAL A 48 -1.60 8.27 -17.14
N LEU A 49 -2.00 9.31 -16.43
CA LEU A 49 -3.05 10.25 -16.80
C LEU A 49 -2.41 11.41 -17.55
N LEU A 50 -2.72 11.55 -18.83
CA LEU A 50 -2.13 12.58 -19.69
C LEU A 50 -3.10 13.77 -19.86
N LYS A 51 -2.59 14.99 -19.69
CA LYS A 51 -3.28 16.27 -19.94
C LYS A 51 -2.46 17.10 -20.91
N LEU A 52 -3.13 17.70 -21.91
CA LEU A 52 -2.44 18.28 -23.07
C LEU A 52 -2.31 19.79 -23.03
N ASP A 53 -3.03 20.45 -22.13
CA ASP A 53 -3.04 21.90 -21.99
C ASP A 53 -3.22 22.35 -20.55
N PHE A 54 -3.05 23.66 -20.34
CA PHE A 54 -3.12 24.26 -19.02
C PHE A 54 -4.51 24.13 -18.36
N LEU A 55 -5.60 24.31 -19.12
CA LEU A 55 -6.94 24.30 -18.55
C LEU A 55 -7.38 22.88 -18.17
N GLU A 56 -7.14 21.90 -19.03
CA GLU A 56 -7.38 20.49 -18.72
C GLU A 56 -6.63 20.03 -17.47
N ALA A 57 -5.38 20.49 -17.32
CA ALA A 57 -4.57 20.21 -16.14
C ALA A 57 -5.12 20.91 -14.89
N LEU A 58 -5.48 22.19 -15.01
CA LEU A 58 -6.01 23.00 -13.91
C LEU A 58 -7.34 22.43 -13.38
N ASP A 59 -8.29 22.12 -14.27
CA ASP A 59 -9.56 21.51 -13.90
C ASP A 59 -9.38 20.16 -13.21
N PHE A 60 -8.40 19.38 -13.70
CA PHE A 60 -8.07 18.09 -13.11
C PHE A 60 -7.54 18.24 -11.69
N ILE A 61 -6.54 19.10 -11.46
CA ILE A 61 -5.91 19.24 -10.13
C ILE A 61 -6.86 19.87 -9.12
N ARG A 62 -7.78 20.73 -9.56
CA ARG A 62 -8.79 21.36 -8.69
C ARG A 62 -9.95 20.46 -8.33
N ASN A 63 -10.10 19.31 -8.98
CA ASN A 63 -11.05 18.29 -8.59
C ASN A 63 -10.42 17.39 -7.50
N PRO A 64 -10.88 17.46 -6.23
CA PRO A 64 -10.26 16.70 -5.14
C PRO A 64 -10.30 15.19 -5.35
N GLU A 65 -11.36 14.67 -5.96
CA GLU A 65 -11.51 13.24 -6.25
C GLU A 65 -10.54 12.79 -7.34
N GLN A 66 -10.23 13.65 -8.33
CA GLN A 66 -9.23 13.35 -9.34
C GLN A 66 -7.81 13.47 -8.80
N LEU A 67 -7.50 14.54 -8.05
CA LEU A 67 -6.17 14.75 -7.48
C LEU A 67 -5.76 13.67 -6.49
N ARG A 68 -6.68 13.17 -5.65
CA ARG A 68 -6.42 12.03 -4.75
C ARG A 68 -5.94 10.78 -5.48
N ARG A 69 -6.30 10.64 -6.76
CA ARG A 69 -5.89 9.52 -7.62
C ARG A 69 -4.49 9.67 -8.20
N VAL A 70 -3.80 10.77 -7.92
CA VAL A 70 -2.44 11.01 -8.40
C VAL A 70 -1.45 10.74 -7.28
N ASP A 71 -0.38 10.03 -7.60
CA ASP A 71 0.75 9.78 -6.69
C ASP A 71 1.96 10.64 -7.07
N TYR A 72 2.14 10.92 -8.37
CA TYR A 72 3.28 11.65 -8.93
C TYR A 72 2.84 12.56 -10.07
N ILE A 73 3.51 13.69 -10.25
CA ILE A 73 3.20 14.65 -11.31
C ILE A 73 4.46 14.94 -12.13
N ILE A 74 4.35 14.90 -13.44
CA ILE A 74 5.38 15.36 -14.38
C ILE A 74 4.81 16.57 -15.12
N LEU A 75 5.48 17.72 -14.97
CA LEU A 75 5.04 19.00 -15.52
C LEU A 75 5.97 19.47 -16.62
N ASP A 76 5.43 19.74 -17.80
CA ASP A 76 6.06 20.71 -18.67
C ASP A 76 5.88 22.13 -18.13
N VAL A 77 6.85 22.98 -18.45
CA VAL A 77 6.90 24.40 -18.14
C VAL A 77 6.02 25.19 -19.09
N TRP A 78 6.13 24.92 -20.39
CA TRP A 78 5.41 25.63 -21.42
C TRP A 78 4.22 24.77 -21.82
N LEU A 79 3.02 25.32 -21.65
CA LEU A 79 1.79 24.64 -22.03
C LEU A 79 0.89 25.60 -22.80
N PRO A 80 0.14 25.13 -23.80
CA PRO A 80 -0.86 25.93 -24.46
C PRO A 80 -1.96 26.31 -23.46
N VAL A 81 -2.45 27.54 -23.60
CA VAL A 81 -3.55 28.07 -22.79
C VAL A 81 -4.72 28.32 -23.74
N PRO A 82 -5.73 27.44 -23.77
CA PRO A 82 -6.89 27.65 -24.62
C PRO A 82 -7.61 28.94 -24.21
N VAL A 83 -8.03 29.74 -25.20
CA VAL A 83 -8.89 30.90 -24.95
C VAL A 83 -10.25 30.38 -24.47
N ASN A 84 -10.58 30.63 -23.21
CA ASN A 84 -11.88 30.28 -22.65
C ASN A 84 -12.40 31.42 -21.77
N HIS A 85 -13.19 32.30 -22.38
CA HIS A 85 -13.75 33.49 -21.72
C HIS A 85 -14.76 33.17 -20.61
N HIS A 86 -15.18 31.91 -20.48
CA HIS A 86 -16.11 31.46 -19.44
C HIS A 86 -15.41 30.82 -18.24
N HIS A 87 -14.08 30.69 -18.26
CA HIS A 87 -13.34 30.09 -17.16
C HIS A 87 -12.91 31.16 -16.14
N ASP A 88 -13.73 31.37 -15.09
CA ASP A 88 -13.59 32.46 -14.10
C ASP A 88 -12.19 32.56 -13.47
N TYR A 89 -11.57 31.41 -13.18
CA TYR A 89 -10.22 31.40 -12.62
C TYR A 89 -9.16 31.82 -13.63
N LEU A 90 -9.30 31.41 -14.90
CA LEU A 90 -8.34 31.80 -15.94
C LEU A 90 -8.39 33.31 -16.11
N ARG A 91 -9.59 33.89 -16.13
CA ARG A 91 -9.78 35.34 -16.18
C ARG A 91 -9.11 36.05 -15.00
N THR A 92 -9.29 35.54 -13.79
CA THR A 92 -8.66 36.09 -12.58
C THR A 92 -7.14 36.00 -12.62
N LEU A 93 -6.61 34.91 -13.18
CA LEU A 93 -5.18 34.70 -13.36
C LEU A 93 -4.59 35.65 -14.40
N LEU A 94 -5.27 35.82 -15.55
CA LEU A 94 -4.84 36.72 -16.62
C LEU A 94 -4.80 38.19 -16.16
N GLN A 95 -5.69 38.60 -15.25
CA GLN A 95 -5.66 39.94 -14.63
C GLN A 95 -4.38 40.23 -13.84
N ARG A 96 -3.60 39.21 -13.44
CA ARG A 96 -2.33 39.41 -12.72
C ARG A 96 -1.18 39.83 -13.64
N TYR A 97 -1.33 39.57 -14.93
CA TYR A 97 -0.41 40.04 -15.95
C TYR A 97 -0.87 41.45 -16.32
N ASP A 98 -0.17 42.47 -15.80
CA ASP A 98 -0.49 43.91 -15.90
C ASP A 98 -0.45 44.43 -17.35
N ASN A 99 -1.32 43.89 -18.20
CA ASN A 99 -1.41 44.15 -19.62
C ASN A 99 -2.88 44.45 -19.98
N ALA A 100 -3.09 45.47 -20.81
CA ALA A 100 -4.41 45.79 -21.36
C ALA A 100 -4.89 44.80 -22.44
N ASP A 101 -4.01 43.90 -22.91
CA ASP A 101 -4.27 42.94 -23.98
C ASP A 101 -4.27 41.50 -23.44
N GLU A 102 -5.43 40.85 -23.53
CA GLU A 102 -5.66 39.46 -23.10
C GLU A 102 -4.74 38.47 -23.83
N GLN A 103 -4.45 38.69 -25.12
CA GLN A 103 -3.61 37.80 -25.90
C GLN A 103 -2.15 37.83 -25.43
N ILE A 104 -1.66 39.02 -25.04
CA ILE A 104 -0.32 39.17 -24.46
C ILE A 104 -0.26 38.46 -23.10
N ALA A 105 -1.29 38.61 -22.26
CA ALA A 105 -1.37 37.91 -20.98
C ALA A 105 -1.40 36.38 -21.16
N ILE A 106 -2.13 35.88 -22.16
CA ILE A 106 -2.17 34.45 -22.51
C ILE A 106 -0.77 33.96 -22.90
N THR A 107 -0.07 34.63 -23.81
CA THR A 107 1.27 34.23 -24.23
C THR A 107 2.28 34.27 -23.08
N GLN A 108 2.14 35.22 -22.14
CA GLN A 108 2.97 35.26 -20.93
C GLN A 108 2.64 34.10 -19.97
N LEU A 109 1.36 33.76 -19.83
CA LEU A 109 0.93 32.61 -19.05
C LEU A 109 1.41 31.29 -19.66
N GLU A 110 1.33 31.11 -20.98
CA GLU A 110 1.79 29.88 -21.67
C GLU A 110 3.23 29.53 -21.30
N LYS A 111 4.12 30.53 -21.27
CA LYS A 111 5.54 30.37 -20.90
C LYS A 111 5.78 30.01 -19.42
N THR A 112 4.79 30.26 -18.57
CA THR A 112 4.86 30.06 -17.12
C THR A 112 3.78 29.10 -16.61
N ALA A 113 3.07 28.42 -17.50
CA ALA A 113 1.88 27.65 -17.19
C ALA A 113 2.19 26.50 -16.23
N GLY A 114 3.27 25.76 -16.48
CA GLY A 114 3.74 24.70 -15.58
C GLY A 114 4.11 25.22 -14.18
N TYR A 115 4.73 26.41 -14.11
CA TYR A 115 5.02 27.06 -12.83
C TYR A 115 3.73 27.44 -12.09
N GLN A 116 2.74 27.98 -12.80
CA GLN A 116 1.46 28.34 -12.20
C GLN A 116 0.70 27.11 -11.68
N LEU A 117 0.71 26.00 -12.43
CA LEU A 117 0.14 24.72 -11.97
C LEU A 117 0.86 24.22 -10.72
N TYR A 118 2.19 24.34 -10.66
CA TYR A 118 2.95 23.99 -9.47
C TYR A 118 2.58 24.86 -8.26
N VAL A 119 2.42 26.17 -8.45
CA VAL A 119 1.98 27.08 -7.37
C VAL A 119 0.59 26.66 -6.86
N GLU A 120 -0.37 26.41 -7.76
CA GLU A 120 -1.71 25.94 -7.37
C GLU A 120 -1.62 24.60 -6.60
N LEU A 121 -0.89 23.62 -7.13
CA LEU A 121 -0.70 22.31 -6.50
C LEU A 121 -0.12 22.42 -5.09
N VAL A 122 0.98 23.14 -4.94
CA VAL A 122 1.78 23.12 -3.72
C VAL A 122 1.28 24.11 -2.69
N MET A 123 0.93 25.32 -3.11
CA MET A 123 0.57 26.41 -2.20
C MET A 123 -0.91 26.43 -1.87
N GLU A 124 -1.78 26.21 -2.86
CA GLU A 124 -3.23 26.28 -2.66
C GLU A 124 -3.82 24.92 -2.26
N LEU A 125 -3.38 23.84 -2.93
CA LEU A 125 -3.94 22.50 -2.74
C LEU A 125 -3.14 21.65 -1.74
N GLY A 126 -1.96 22.11 -1.30
CA GLY A 126 -1.13 21.42 -0.32
C GLY A 126 -0.55 20.09 -0.80
N PHE A 127 -0.44 19.89 -2.12
CA PHE A 127 0.22 18.73 -2.70
C PHE A 127 1.73 18.78 -2.38
N PRO A 128 2.34 17.68 -1.92
CA PRO A 128 3.77 17.69 -1.59
C PRO A 128 4.62 17.98 -2.82
N LYS A 129 5.77 18.62 -2.61
CA LYS A 129 6.67 19.07 -3.67
C LYS A 129 7.49 17.92 -4.25
N GLU A 130 7.87 16.99 -3.38
CA GLU A 130 8.78 15.87 -3.67
C GLU A 130 8.28 14.93 -4.80
N PRO A 131 6.97 14.62 -4.94
CA PRO A 131 6.47 13.82 -6.04
C PRO A 131 6.20 14.60 -7.35
N ILE A 132 6.65 15.86 -7.46
CA ILE A 132 6.53 16.66 -8.69
C ILE A 132 7.89 16.75 -9.38
N LEU A 133 7.93 16.39 -10.67
CA LEU A 133 9.09 16.56 -11.53
C LEU A 133 8.78 17.58 -12.64
N PHE A 134 9.67 18.55 -12.85
CA PHE A 134 9.62 19.38 -14.05
C PHE A 134 10.44 18.73 -15.18
N CYS A 135 9.82 18.59 -16.35
CA CYS A 135 10.44 18.01 -17.53
C CYS A 135 10.14 18.89 -18.74
N SER A 136 11.10 19.71 -19.19
CA SER A 136 10.90 20.68 -20.28
C SER A 136 12.13 20.85 -21.16
N ASN A 137 11.92 21.02 -22.47
CA ASN A 137 12.98 21.32 -23.44
C ASN A 137 13.23 22.83 -23.63
N HIS A 138 12.44 23.69 -22.98
CA HIS A 138 12.49 25.14 -23.18
C HIS A 138 13.53 25.80 -22.28
N ALA A 139 14.81 25.49 -22.55
CA ALA A 139 15.96 25.89 -21.74
C ALA A 139 16.08 27.42 -21.49
N GLU A 140 15.63 28.24 -22.44
CA GLU A 140 15.64 29.71 -22.33
C GLU A 140 14.69 30.19 -21.22
N GLU A 141 13.55 29.53 -21.08
CA GLU A 141 12.46 29.97 -20.20
C GLU A 141 12.65 29.44 -18.77
N LEU A 142 13.49 28.42 -18.60
CA LEU A 142 13.97 27.96 -17.30
C LEU A 142 14.67 29.07 -16.52
N GLY A 143 15.33 30.02 -17.19
CA GLY A 143 15.95 31.17 -16.54
C GLY A 143 14.93 32.07 -15.83
N SER A 144 13.76 32.28 -16.45
CA SER A 144 12.67 33.07 -15.88
C SER A 144 12.00 32.37 -14.70
N ILE A 145 11.80 31.05 -14.78
CA ILE A 145 11.23 30.23 -13.71
C ILE A 145 12.17 30.18 -12.51
N ARG A 146 13.47 29.96 -12.74
CA ARG A 146 14.49 30.02 -11.69
C ARG A 146 14.45 31.36 -10.94
N LYS A 147 14.28 32.47 -11.65
CA LYS A 147 14.10 33.80 -11.04
C LYS A 147 12.80 33.88 -10.25
N ALA A 148 11.69 33.36 -10.76
CA ALA A 148 10.40 33.36 -10.07
C ALA A 148 10.46 32.57 -8.74
N PHE A 149 10.99 31.35 -8.75
CA PHE A 149 11.21 30.55 -7.54
C PHE A 149 12.12 31.26 -6.54
N LYS A 150 13.24 31.83 -7.00
CA LYS A 150 14.17 32.57 -6.16
C LYS A 150 13.53 33.82 -5.54
N ALA A 151 12.75 34.58 -6.31
CA ALA A 151 12.03 35.76 -5.83
C ALA A 151 10.98 35.40 -4.79
N ALA A 152 10.27 34.29 -5.00
CA ALA A 152 9.29 33.74 -4.05
C ALA A 152 9.94 33.06 -2.83
N LYS A 153 11.28 32.94 -2.78
CA LYS A 153 12.03 32.19 -1.77
C LYS A 153 11.55 30.74 -1.63
N ILE A 154 11.10 30.15 -2.74
CA ILE A 154 10.71 28.76 -2.83
C ILE A 154 11.91 27.98 -3.35
N GLU A 155 12.24 26.86 -2.71
CA GLU A 155 13.24 25.93 -3.23
C GLU A 155 12.84 25.46 -4.62
N LEU A 156 13.75 25.62 -5.58
CA LEU A 156 13.52 25.24 -6.97
C LEU A 156 13.50 23.70 -7.07
N PRO A 157 12.41 23.10 -7.59
CA PRO A 157 12.40 21.68 -7.88
C PRO A 157 13.45 21.32 -8.93
N GLU A 158 13.87 20.07 -8.96
CA GLU A 158 14.73 19.58 -10.04
C GLU A 158 14.00 19.72 -11.39
N ILE A 159 14.68 20.34 -12.35
CA ILE A 159 14.19 20.49 -13.72
C ILE A 159 15.11 19.69 -14.63
N HIS A 160 14.52 18.76 -15.37
CA HIS A 160 15.21 17.95 -16.36
C HIS A 160 14.73 18.32 -17.77
N THR A 161 15.61 18.13 -18.75
CA THR A 161 15.24 18.21 -20.16
C THR A 161 14.70 16.86 -20.65
N LYS A 162 13.98 16.86 -21.78
CA LYS A 162 13.51 15.64 -22.47
C LYS A 162 14.54 15.13 -23.49
N GLY A 163 15.70 15.78 -23.55
CA GLY A 163 16.82 15.42 -24.42
C GLY A 163 17.60 14.20 -23.91
N GLU A 164 18.54 13.75 -24.72
CA GLU A 164 19.33 12.54 -24.46
C GLU A 164 20.16 12.63 -23.16
N GLU A 165 20.60 13.84 -22.78
CA GLU A 165 21.39 14.09 -21.57
C GLU A 165 20.65 13.76 -20.27
N ASP A 166 19.36 14.09 -20.19
CA ASP A 166 18.55 13.89 -18.98
C ASP A 166 17.59 12.70 -19.08
N ARG A 167 17.42 12.09 -20.26
CA ARG A 167 16.56 10.91 -20.47
C ARG A 167 16.76 9.84 -19.41
N ALA A 168 18.00 9.46 -19.14
CA ALA A 168 18.32 8.43 -18.14
C ALA A 168 17.89 8.83 -16.73
N LYS A 169 18.00 10.12 -16.36
CA LYS A 169 17.61 10.64 -15.05
C LYS A 169 16.09 10.66 -14.89
N VAL A 170 15.37 11.13 -15.91
CA VAL A 170 13.91 11.17 -15.93
C VAL A 170 13.35 9.75 -15.83
N GLN A 171 13.84 8.82 -16.66
CA GLN A 171 13.41 7.43 -16.62
C GLN A 171 13.71 6.77 -15.27
N ALA A 172 14.90 7.01 -14.69
CA ALA A 172 15.25 6.51 -13.37
C ALA A 172 14.34 7.08 -12.27
N TRP A 173 13.96 8.36 -12.35
CA TRP A 173 13.01 8.98 -11.42
C TRP A 173 11.62 8.34 -11.54
N VAL A 174 11.13 8.16 -12.78
CA VAL A 174 9.85 7.48 -13.05
C VAL A 174 9.87 6.05 -12.52
N ARG A 175 10.94 5.29 -12.75
CA ARG A 175 11.12 3.93 -12.24
C ARG A 175 11.08 3.92 -10.71
N LYS A 176 11.88 4.77 -10.06
CA LYS A 176 11.91 4.90 -8.59
C LYS A 176 10.54 5.23 -8.00
N CYS A 177 9.77 6.10 -8.67
CA CYS A 177 8.41 6.46 -8.26
C CYS A 177 7.42 5.31 -8.46
N ARG A 178 7.55 4.56 -9.56
CA ARG A 178 6.71 3.39 -9.85
C ARG A 178 6.96 2.24 -8.88
N GLU A 179 8.22 2.04 -8.49
CA GLU A 179 8.67 1.00 -7.57
C GLU A 179 8.56 1.41 -6.10
N ASN A 180 8.11 2.64 -5.80
CA ASN A 180 7.97 3.13 -4.45
C ASN A 180 6.95 2.28 -3.65
N PRO A 181 7.37 1.56 -2.58
CA PRO A 181 6.47 0.66 -1.88
C PRO A 181 5.27 1.35 -1.22
N TYR A 182 5.45 2.58 -0.74
CA TYR A 182 4.35 3.35 -0.15
C TYR A 182 3.28 3.69 -1.18
N SER A 183 3.68 4.19 -2.35
CA SER A 183 2.74 4.57 -3.41
C SER A 183 2.00 3.35 -3.96
N VAL A 184 2.70 2.22 -4.09
CA VAL A 184 2.09 0.94 -4.47
C VAL A 184 1.06 0.51 -3.43
N LEU A 185 1.40 0.53 -2.14
CA LEU A 185 0.47 0.19 -1.05
C LEU A 185 -0.76 1.11 -1.06
N ARG A 186 -0.53 2.43 -1.01
CA ARG A 186 -1.58 3.44 -0.97
C ARG A 186 -2.56 3.25 -2.13
N ARG A 187 -2.03 3.15 -3.35
CA ARG A 187 -2.85 2.94 -4.55
C ARG A 187 -3.58 1.61 -4.50
N GLY A 188 -2.91 0.56 -4.03
CA GLY A 188 -3.53 -0.75 -3.92
C GLY A 188 -4.71 -0.77 -2.96
N ILE A 189 -4.59 -0.09 -1.81
CA ILE A 189 -5.72 0.07 -0.89
C ILE A 189 -6.86 0.82 -1.57
N LEU A 190 -6.59 2.01 -2.13
CA LEU A 190 -7.64 2.83 -2.79
C LEU A 190 -8.39 2.07 -3.88
N ASN A 191 -7.68 1.34 -4.74
CA ASN A 191 -8.30 0.54 -5.79
C ASN A 191 -9.20 -0.56 -5.22
N VAL A 192 -8.82 -1.18 -4.09
CA VAL A 192 -9.65 -2.20 -3.44
C VAL A 192 -10.91 -1.58 -2.83
N LEU A 193 -10.82 -0.38 -2.25
CA LEU A 193 -12.00 0.32 -1.73
C LEU A 193 -12.98 0.66 -2.86
N ASP A 194 -12.47 1.20 -3.97
CA ASP A 194 -13.27 1.52 -5.16
C ASP A 194 -13.93 0.24 -5.72
N ASP A 195 -13.18 -0.86 -5.83
CA ASP A 195 -13.71 -2.15 -6.29
C ASP A 195 -14.80 -2.72 -5.35
N ILE A 196 -14.67 -2.56 -4.04
CA ILE A 196 -15.65 -3.00 -3.04
C ILE A 196 -16.97 -2.23 -3.21
N GLU A 197 -16.89 -0.93 -3.44
CA GLU A 197 -18.07 -0.08 -3.65
C GLU A 197 -18.71 -0.32 -5.01
N ASP A 198 -17.93 -0.33 -6.09
CA ASP A 198 -18.41 -0.55 -7.46
C ASP A 198 -19.12 -1.90 -7.59
N LYS A 199 -18.62 -2.93 -6.89
CA LYS A 199 -19.22 -4.27 -6.87
C LYS A 199 -20.28 -4.47 -5.76
N ASN A 200 -20.55 -3.44 -4.97
CA ASN A 200 -21.47 -3.47 -3.83
C ASN A 200 -21.23 -4.64 -2.87
N ILE A 201 -19.96 -4.90 -2.54
CA ILE A 201 -19.58 -5.99 -1.63
C ILE A 201 -20.05 -5.66 -0.21
N ASN A 202 -20.65 -6.66 0.44
CA ASN A 202 -21.16 -6.56 1.81
C ASN A 202 -20.12 -7.05 2.82
N LEU A 203 -20.34 -6.69 4.07
CA LEU A 203 -19.57 -7.26 5.17
C LEU A 203 -19.91 -8.74 5.33
N SER A 204 -18.95 -9.52 5.83
CA SER A 204 -19.18 -10.90 6.23
C SER A 204 -20.07 -10.95 7.47
N GLU A 205 -20.70 -12.11 7.70
CA GLU A 205 -21.71 -12.29 8.74
C GLU A 205 -21.22 -11.87 10.14
N ALA A 206 -19.96 -12.17 10.45
CA ALA A 206 -19.32 -11.83 11.72
C ALA A 206 -19.17 -10.31 11.95
N PHE A 207 -19.21 -9.50 10.89
CA PHE A 207 -19.11 -8.04 10.97
C PHE A 207 -20.44 -7.32 10.73
N GLU A 208 -21.47 -8.03 10.26
CA GLU A 208 -22.79 -7.47 9.95
C GLU A 208 -23.83 -7.67 11.06
N LYS A 209 -23.88 -8.82 11.74
CA LYS A 209 -25.09 -9.22 12.49
C LYS A 209 -25.21 -8.79 13.97
N ASP A 210 -24.11 -8.69 14.71
CA ASP A 210 -24.16 -8.43 16.16
C ASP A 210 -24.09 -6.93 16.51
N VAL A 211 -22.88 -6.36 16.42
CA VAL A 211 -22.63 -4.91 16.39
C VAL A 211 -22.18 -4.57 14.98
N PRO A 212 -23.10 -4.11 14.10
CA PRO A 212 -22.78 -3.92 12.69
C PRO A 212 -21.66 -2.90 12.53
N VAL A 213 -20.62 -3.26 11.78
CA VAL A 213 -19.65 -2.28 11.33
C VAL A 213 -20.31 -1.41 10.27
N ASN A 214 -20.20 -0.09 10.40
CA ASN A 214 -20.63 0.81 9.32
C ASN A 214 -19.60 0.73 8.17
N LYS A 215 -19.99 0.07 7.08
CA LYS A 215 -19.16 -0.15 5.88
C LYS A 215 -18.61 1.17 5.35
N ASP A 216 -19.49 2.13 5.08
CA ASP A 216 -19.13 3.39 4.42
C ASP A 216 -18.14 4.18 5.30
N THR A 217 -18.40 4.24 6.61
CA THR A 217 -17.48 4.87 7.58
C THR A 217 -16.12 4.18 7.60
N PHE A 218 -16.08 2.84 7.50
CA PHE A 218 -14.82 2.12 7.43
C PHE A 218 -14.01 2.50 6.19
N LEU A 219 -14.62 2.44 5.02
CA LEU A 219 -13.98 2.73 3.73
C LEU A 219 -13.55 4.21 3.66
N ASP A 220 -14.42 5.14 4.04
CA ASP A 220 -14.12 6.58 4.02
C ASP A 220 -13.01 6.95 5.00
N GLY A 221 -12.96 6.33 6.17
CA GLY A 221 -11.85 6.55 7.10
C GLY A 221 -10.51 6.07 6.55
N LEU A 222 -10.47 4.97 5.78
CA LEU A 222 -9.26 4.55 5.06
C LEU A 222 -8.87 5.58 3.99
N ARG A 223 -9.83 6.05 3.18
CA ARG A 223 -9.58 7.11 2.19
C ARG A 223 -9.04 8.37 2.84
N PHE A 224 -9.63 8.77 3.97
CA PHE A 224 -9.21 9.96 4.70
C PHE A 224 -7.76 9.85 5.17
N MET A 225 -7.36 8.73 5.78
CA MET A 225 -5.96 8.53 6.20
C MET A 225 -4.99 8.48 5.02
N LEU A 226 -5.44 8.02 3.85
CA LEU A 226 -4.64 7.94 2.62
C LEU A 226 -4.72 9.20 1.75
N SER A 227 -5.50 10.21 2.17
CA SER A 227 -5.73 11.42 1.39
C SER A 227 -4.47 12.29 1.31
N THR A 228 -3.66 12.29 2.36
CA THR A 228 -2.36 12.97 2.40
C THR A 228 -1.24 12.08 1.91
N LEU A 229 -0.51 12.52 0.88
CA LEU A 229 0.77 11.93 0.49
C LEU A 229 1.82 12.25 1.57
N GLN A 230 2.34 11.20 2.23
CA GLN A 230 3.27 11.37 3.35
C GLN A 230 4.74 11.36 2.92
N VAL A 231 5.51 12.31 3.45
CA VAL A 231 6.98 12.36 3.37
C VAL A 231 7.56 11.11 4.05
N GLN A 232 8.70 10.63 3.54
CA GLN A 232 9.32 9.35 3.95
C GLN A 232 9.47 9.19 5.46
N GLU A 233 9.87 10.25 6.17
CA GLU A 233 10.09 10.26 7.64
C GLU A 233 8.81 9.96 8.44
N LYS A 234 7.63 10.29 7.89
CA LYS A 234 6.33 10.10 8.58
C LYS A 234 5.64 8.79 8.23
N ARG A 235 6.18 8.00 7.28
CA ARG A 235 5.54 6.78 6.79
C ARG A 235 5.38 5.72 7.87
N GLN A 236 6.32 5.63 8.81
CA GLN A 236 6.24 4.65 9.89
C GLN A 236 5.06 4.87 10.83
N HIS A 237 4.79 6.13 11.18
CA HIS A 237 3.61 6.48 11.95
C HIS A 237 2.33 6.17 11.17
N LEU A 238 2.29 6.51 9.88
CA LEU A 238 1.15 6.18 9.03
C LEU A 238 0.89 4.66 8.96
N TYR A 239 1.91 3.83 8.76
CA TYR A 239 1.74 2.38 8.73
C TYR A 239 1.15 1.83 10.03
N ARG A 240 1.61 2.33 11.18
CA ARG A 240 1.05 1.96 12.48
C ARG A 240 -0.41 2.39 12.62
N THR A 241 -0.74 3.63 12.25
CA THR A 241 -2.11 4.14 12.27
C THR A 241 -3.04 3.36 11.34
N LEU A 242 -2.55 2.97 10.16
CA LEU A 242 -3.30 2.11 9.25
C LEU A 242 -3.54 0.73 9.87
N CYS A 243 -2.52 0.09 10.45
CA CYS A 243 -2.69 -1.20 11.14
C CYS A 243 -3.69 -1.10 12.30
N ASP A 244 -3.62 -0.05 13.11
CA ASP A 244 -4.58 0.21 14.20
C ASP A 244 -6.01 0.30 13.66
N TYR A 245 -6.22 1.17 12.66
CA TYR A 245 -7.52 1.40 12.08
C TYR A 245 -8.11 0.15 11.40
N LEU A 246 -7.27 -0.60 10.67
CA LEU A 246 -7.68 -1.85 10.00
C LEU A 246 -8.13 -2.91 10.99
N THR A 247 -7.50 -2.96 12.17
CA THR A 247 -7.69 -4.04 13.12
C THR A 247 -8.60 -3.70 14.30
N LYS A 248 -8.99 -2.43 14.47
CA LYS A 248 -9.84 -1.98 15.59
C LYS A 248 -11.15 -2.78 15.76
N TYR A 249 -11.78 -3.19 14.66
CA TYR A 249 -13.04 -3.94 14.71
C TYR A 249 -12.87 -5.40 15.13
N PHE A 250 -11.63 -5.89 15.23
CA PHE A 250 -11.35 -7.23 15.70
C PHE A 250 -11.32 -7.33 17.24
N ASP A 251 -11.49 -6.22 17.98
CA ASP A 251 -11.71 -6.27 19.44
C ASP A 251 -12.99 -7.00 19.84
N ARG A 252 -13.92 -7.16 18.90
CA ARG A 252 -15.17 -7.88 19.13
C ARG A 252 -14.97 -9.37 19.42
N PHE A 253 -13.80 -9.92 19.10
CA PHE A 253 -13.54 -11.34 19.21
C PHE A 253 -12.91 -11.70 20.55
N SER A 254 -13.37 -12.79 21.17
CA SER A 254 -12.74 -13.39 22.33
C SER A 254 -11.65 -14.39 21.89
N SER A 255 -10.50 -14.42 22.56
CA SER A 255 -9.44 -15.38 22.23
C SER A 255 -9.90 -16.84 22.35
N ARG A 256 -10.80 -17.12 23.31
CA ARG A 256 -11.31 -18.48 23.56
C ARG A 256 -12.11 -19.03 22.38
N ASP A 257 -12.92 -18.20 21.75
CA ASP A 257 -13.78 -18.61 20.65
C ASP A 257 -13.01 -18.61 19.33
N LEU A 258 -12.12 -17.61 19.14
CA LEU A 258 -11.27 -17.52 17.96
C LEU A 258 -10.40 -18.76 17.74
N TYR A 259 -9.82 -19.34 18.81
CA TYR A 259 -8.97 -20.52 18.68
C TYR A 259 -9.75 -21.77 18.25
N LYS A 260 -11.08 -21.73 18.37
CA LYS A 260 -11.99 -22.76 17.86
C LYS A 260 -12.53 -22.44 16.46
N GLY A 261 -12.09 -21.34 15.84
CA GLY A 261 -12.62 -20.87 14.56
C GLY A 261 -14.04 -20.33 14.66
N MET A 262 -14.45 -19.83 15.83
CA MET A 262 -15.82 -19.38 16.07
C MET A 262 -15.87 -17.95 16.59
N TYR A 263 -16.92 -17.24 16.23
CA TYR A 263 -17.39 -16.04 16.90
C TYR A 263 -18.69 -16.35 17.64
N LYS A 264 -18.72 -16.05 18.93
CA LYS A 264 -19.88 -16.27 19.80
C LYS A 264 -20.21 -15.02 20.58
N GLU A 265 -21.32 -14.37 20.27
CA GLU A 265 -21.79 -13.18 20.97
C GLU A 265 -23.32 -13.10 20.86
N ASN A 266 -24.01 -12.71 21.93
CA ASN A 266 -25.47 -12.53 21.94
C ASN A 266 -26.30 -13.71 21.36
N GLY A 267 -25.81 -14.95 21.51
CA GLY A 267 -26.46 -16.15 20.99
C GLY A 267 -26.24 -16.43 19.50
N LEU A 268 -25.47 -15.59 18.80
CA LEU A 268 -24.97 -15.87 17.46
C LEU A 268 -23.74 -16.78 17.57
N GLU A 269 -23.68 -17.80 16.70
CA GLU A 269 -22.50 -18.65 16.52
C GLU A 269 -22.13 -18.66 15.03
N ILE A 270 -20.99 -18.07 14.69
CA ILE A 270 -20.55 -17.90 13.31
C ILE A 270 -19.15 -18.50 13.18
N GLU A 271 -18.95 -19.35 12.17
CA GLU A 271 -17.62 -19.85 11.83
C GLU A 271 -16.79 -18.74 11.18
N VAL A 272 -15.54 -18.58 11.61
CA VAL A 272 -14.63 -17.55 11.11
C VAL A 272 -13.31 -18.17 10.66
N PRO A 273 -12.73 -17.70 9.55
CA PRO A 273 -11.49 -18.25 9.04
C PRO A 273 -10.31 -17.80 9.91
N LYS A 274 -9.83 -18.73 10.75
CA LYS A 274 -8.87 -18.47 11.82
C LYS A 274 -7.57 -17.84 11.31
N GLU A 275 -7.12 -18.22 10.13
CA GLU A 275 -5.94 -17.72 9.43
C GLU A 275 -6.03 -16.23 9.11
N TYR A 276 -7.22 -15.67 8.90
CA TYR A 276 -7.38 -14.25 8.59
C TYR A 276 -7.73 -13.43 9.85
N VAL A 277 -8.46 -14.02 10.79
CA VAL A 277 -8.97 -13.30 11.97
C VAL A 277 -7.97 -13.26 13.13
N ILE A 278 -7.29 -14.37 13.44
CA ILE A 278 -6.32 -14.43 14.56
C ILE A 278 -5.16 -13.43 14.39
N PRO A 279 -4.44 -13.38 13.26
CA PRO A 279 -3.38 -12.38 13.07
C PRO A 279 -3.88 -10.94 13.24
N ALA A 280 -5.05 -10.60 12.69
CA ALA A 280 -5.62 -9.26 12.82
C ALA A 280 -5.98 -8.92 14.27
N TYR A 281 -6.57 -9.86 15.01
CA TYR A 281 -6.86 -9.73 16.45
C TYR A 281 -5.57 -9.52 17.28
N LEU A 282 -4.51 -10.28 16.98
CA LEU A 282 -3.23 -10.14 17.67
C LEU A 282 -2.58 -8.78 17.39
N VAL A 283 -2.53 -8.35 16.14
CA VAL A 283 -2.00 -7.03 15.75
C VAL A 283 -2.76 -5.91 16.44
N ARG A 284 -4.10 -5.98 16.49
CA ARG A 284 -4.92 -5.03 17.25
C ARG A 284 -4.41 -4.85 18.67
N ASN A 285 -4.22 -5.97 19.38
CA ASN A 285 -3.78 -5.94 20.78
C ASN A 285 -2.36 -5.38 20.91
N TRP A 286 -1.46 -5.75 20.00
CA TRP A 286 -0.08 -5.26 20.02
C TRP A 286 0.05 -3.78 19.71
N VAL A 287 -0.77 -3.26 18.79
CA VAL A 287 -0.80 -1.83 18.46
C VAL A 287 -1.44 -1.03 19.59
N ALA A 288 -2.62 -1.45 20.09
CA ALA A 288 -3.34 -0.76 21.17
C ALA A 288 -2.54 -0.66 22.48
N HIS A 289 -1.73 -1.69 22.80
CA HIS A 289 -0.89 -1.70 23.99
C HIS A 289 0.54 -1.18 23.76
N ASN A 290 0.79 -0.54 22.61
CA ASN A 290 2.09 0.05 22.26
C ASN A 290 3.24 -0.99 22.27
N ILE A 291 2.93 -2.27 22.06
CA ILE A 291 3.90 -3.38 22.11
C ILE A 291 4.85 -3.28 20.93
N ILE A 292 4.33 -2.99 19.74
CA ILE A 292 5.13 -2.82 18.51
C ILE A 292 6.27 -1.79 18.72
N ASN A 293 6.00 -0.67 19.41
CA ASN A 293 6.98 0.40 19.60
C ASN A 293 8.05 0.07 20.65
N ASN A 294 7.74 -0.85 21.56
CA ASN A 294 8.65 -1.28 22.62
C ASN A 294 9.42 -2.55 22.24
N ALA A 295 9.22 -3.07 21.03
CA ALA A 295 9.79 -4.30 20.52
C ALA A 295 10.71 -4.03 19.32
N LYS A 296 11.42 -5.04 18.83
CA LYS A 296 12.19 -4.98 17.58
C LYS A 296 11.27 -5.12 16.36
N SER A 297 10.20 -4.32 16.35
CA SER A 297 9.09 -4.43 15.41
C SER A 297 8.87 -3.11 14.68
N GLU A 298 8.94 -3.17 13.36
CA GLU A 298 8.64 -2.04 12.49
C GLU A 298 7.83 -2.54 11.29
N PHE A 299 6.74 -1.84 10.98
CA PHE A 299 5.92 -2.15 9.82
C PHE A 299 6.56 -1.53 8.57
N CYS A 300 6.52 -2.24 7.46
CA CYS A 300 6.77 -1.67 6.15
C CYS A 300 5.54 -1.82 5.24
N ALA A 301 5.63 -1.30 4.00
CA ALA A 301 4.52 -1.34 3.07
C ALA A 301 4.03 -2.78 2.79
N GLN A 302 4.95 -3.74 2.71
CA GLN A 302 4.67 -5.16 2.55
C GLN A 302 3.87 -5.74 3.73
N ASP A 303 4.20 -5.34 4.96
CA ASP A 303 3.53 -5.82 6.16
C ASP A 303 2.09 -5.27 6.24
N VAL A 304 1.90 -3.99 5.93
CA VAL A 304 0.56 -3.36 5.88
C VAL A 304 -0.27 -3.92 4.74
N GLY A 305 0.29 -4.13 3.55
CA GLY A 305 -0.43 -4.74 2.42
C GLY A 305 -0.90 -6.17 2.71
N PHE A 306 -0.10 -6.91 3.49
CA PHE A 306 -0.43 -8.26 3.93
C PHE A 306 -1.58 -8.21 4.94
N LEU A 307 -1.45 -7.38 5.98
CA LEU A 307 -2.49 -7.17 6.99
C LEU A 307 -3.80 -6.66 6.36
N PHE A 308 -3.71 -5.75 5.40
CA PHE A 308 -4.86 -5.27 4.66
C PHE A 308 -5.56 -6.43 3.93
N SER A 309 -4.79 -7.30 3.27
CA SER A 309 -5.38 -8.42 2.51
C SER A 309 -6.07 -9.45 3.40
N ILE A 310 -5.51 -9.76 4.57
CA ILE A 310 -6.19 -10.65 5.52
C ILE A 310 -7.44 -9.99 6.12
N VAL A 311 -7.41 -8.67 6.38
CA VAL A 311 -8.58 -7.93 6.89
C VAL A 311 -9.68 -7.86 5.83
N MET A 312 -9.34 -7.60 4.56
CA MET A 312 -10.32 -7.60 3.47
C MET A 312 -10.96 -8.97 3.28
N LYS A 313 -10.19 -10.06 3.39
CA LYS A 313 -10.72 -11.41 3.34
C LYS A 313 -11.64 -11.71 4.54
N ALA A 314 -11.25 -11.35 5.75
CA ALA A 314 -12.06 -11.57 6.95
C ALA A 314 -13.36 -10.74 6.95
N MET A 315 -13.28 -9.46 6.61
CA MET A 315 -14.40 -8.51 6.72
C MET A 315 -15.34 -8.52 5.51
N PHE A 316 -14.86 -8.80 4.30
CA PHE A 316 -15.63 -8.66 3.05
C PHE A 316 -15.61 -9.92 2.17
N ASP A 317 -14.96 -10.99 2.62
CA ASP A 317 -14.64 -12.16 1.78
C ASP A 317 -13.93 -11.78 0.47
N TYR A 318 -13.11 -10.72 0.52
CA TYR A 318 -12.50 -10.12 -0.68
C TYR A 318 -11.03 -10.46 -0.85
N SER A 319 -10.67 -10.97 -2.04
CA SER A 319 -9.29 -11.30 -2.41
C SER A 319 -8.56 -10.11 -3.04
N SER A 320 -7.79 -9.36 -2.23
CA SER A 320 -7.09 -8.15 -2.69
C SER A 320 -5.64 -8.35 -3.13
N ILE A 321 -5.05 -9.53 -2.92
CA ILE A 321 -3.59 -9.72 -2.97
C ILE A 321 -2.95 -9.39 -4.31
N GLU A 322 -3.65 -9.65 -5.42
CA GLU A 322 -3.16 -9.35 -6.77
C GLU A 322 -2.89 -7.85 -6.97
N THR A 323 -3.64 -6.98 -6.29
CA THR A 323 -3.44 -5.53 -6.33
C THR A 323 -2.08 -5.13 -5.76
N PHE A 324 -1.55 -5.93 -4.85
CA PHE A 324 -0.28 -5.72 -4.16
C PHE A 324 0.86 -6.56 -4.73
N LYS A 325 0.68 -7.28 -5.84
CA LYS A 325 1.68 -8.20 -6.40
C LYS A 325 3.05 -7.54 -6.61
N SER A 326 3.10 -6.27 -6.99
CA SER A 326 4.38 -5.55 -7.15
C SER A 326 5.11 -5.24 -5.83
N LEU A 327 4.44 -5.38 -4.68
CA LEU A 327 5.11 -5.36 -3.36
C LEU A 327 5.79 -6.70 -3.04
N TYR A 328 5.39 -7.78 -3.72
CA TYR A 328 5.76 -9.15 -3.40
C TYR A 328 6.37 -9.85 -4.62
N SER A 329 7.70 -9.80 -4.71
CA SER A 329 8.46 -10.51 -5.76
C SER A 329 8.90 -11.89 -5.27
N TYR A 330 7.97 -12.67 -4.72
CA TYR A 330 8.29 -13.95 -4.09
C TYR A 330 7.88 -15.16 -4.93
N PRO A 331 8.73 -16.21 -5.01
CA PRO A 331 8.32 -17.48 -5.59
C PRO A 331 7.33 -18.19 -4.67
N LEU A 332 6.46 -19.01 -5.25
CA LEU A 332 5.56 -19.88 -4.49
C LEU A 332 6.36 -20.85 -3.61
N VAL A 333 5.89 -21.06 -2.39
CA VAL A 333 6.48 -22.03 -1.45
C VAL A 333 5.77 -23.38 -1.57
N ASN A 334 6.53 -24.47 -1.56
CA ASN A 334 5.94 -25.81 -1.49
C ASN A 334 5.61 -26.19 -0.03
N ASP A 335 4.68 -27.13 0.12
CA ASP A 335 4.16 -27.51 1.44
C ASP A 335 5.22 -28.18 2.34
N ARG A 336 6.23 -28.84 1.77
CA ARG A 336 7.31 -29.47 2.55
C ARG A 336 8.20 -28.42 3.22
N ASP A 337 8.56 -27.37 2.49
CA ASP A 337 9.38 -26.29 3.00
C ASP A 337 8.62 -25.51 4.08
N LEU A 338 7.32 -25.29 3.86
CA LEU A 338 6.46 -24.65 4.86
C LEU A 338 6.34 -25.51 6.13
N GLN A 339 6.10 -26.82 5.99
CA GLN A 339 6.03 -27.74 7.13
C GLN A 339 7.32 -27.71 7.96
N THR A 340 8.48 -27.63 7.29
CA THR A 340 9.78 -27.51 7.96
C THR A 340 9.87 -26.22 8.77
N VAL A 341 9.49 -25.08 8.18
CA VAL A 341 9.48 -23.79 8.87
C VAL A 341 8.50 -23.77 10.05
N LEU A 342 7.30 -24.34 9.91
CA LEU A 342 6.34 -24.42 11.02
C LEU A 342 6.87 -25.24 12.21
N CYS A 343 7.54 -26.36 11.94
CA CYS A 343 8.20 -27.16 12.97
C CYS A 343 9.33 -26.37 13.65
N ASP A 344 10.16 -25.66 12.88
CA ASP A 344 11.25 -24.85 13.41
C ASP A 344 10.72 -23.68 14.27
N LEU A 345 9.70 -22.98 13.79
CA LEU A 345 9.03 -21.90 14.54
C LEU A 345 8.46 -22.42 15.85
N HIS A 346 7.73 -23.53 15.82
CA HIS A 346 7.17 -24.15 17.03
C HIS A 346 8.30 -24.46 18.02
N ASN A 347 9.34 -25.16 17.59
CA ASN A 347 10.41 -25.61 18.49
C ASN A 347 11.22 -24.45 19.08
N ARG A 348 11.52 -23.42 18.29
CA ARG A 348 12.36 -22.29 18.70
C ARG A 348 11.62 -21.24 19.51
N HIS A 349 10.40 -20.91 19.11
CA HIS A 349 9.70 -19.72 19.62
C HIS A 349 8.48 -20.04 20.46
N TYR A 350 7.89 -21.23 20.29
CA TYR A 350 6.61 -21.61 20.89
C TYR A 350 6.67 -22.98 21.59
N SER A 351 7.86 -23.43 21.99
CA SER A 351 8.00 -24.66 22.76
C SER A 351 7.60 -24.39 24.21
N TYR A 352 6.51 -25.01 24.66
CA TYR A 352 6.06 -24.92 26.04
C TYR A 352 5.62 -26.30 26.55
N SER A 353 5.98 -26.62 27.79
CA SER A 353 5.70 -27.92 28.41
C SER A 353 4.28 -28.06 28.96
N GLY A 354 3.53 -26.97 29.05
CA GLY A 354 2.10 -26.99 29.36
C GLY A 354 1.26 -27.17 28.10
N GLN A 355 0.10 -27.82 28.25
CA GLN A 355 -0.90 -27.99 27.18
C GLN A 355 -1.54 -26.63 26.84
N CYS A 356 -0.82 -25.81 26.07
CA CYS A 356 -1.25 -24.49 25.64
C CYS A 356 -1.37 -24.47 24.12
N GLU A 357 -2.48 -23.92 23.62
CA GLU A 357 -2.68 -23.71 22.19
C GLU A 357 -1.63 -22.74 21.64
N ILE A 358 -1.17 -22.96 20.40
CA ILE A 358 -0.06 -22.17 19.83
C ILE A 358 -0.39 -20.68 19.74
N PHE A 359 -1.64 -20.33 19.46
CA PHE A 359 -2.09 -18.94 19.40
C PHE A 359 -2.10 -18.27 20.77
N GLU A 360 -2.33 -19.03 21.84
CA GLU A 360 -2.22 -18.53 23.20
C GLU A 360 -0.75 -18.25 23.54
N LEU A 361 0.18 -19.12 23.13
CA LEU A 361 1.61 -18.86 23.27
C LEU A 361 2.05 -17.59 22.52
N ILE A 362 1.59 -17.41 21.28
CA ILE A 362 1.84 -16.18 20.50
C ILE A 362 1.24 -14.96 21.22
N ARG A 363 0.02 -15.05 21.76
CA ARG A 363 -0.60 -13.97 22.52
C ARG A 363 0.21 -13.61 23.77
N LEU A 364 0.66 -14.61 24.51
CA LEU A 364 1.45 -14.46 25.74
C LEU A 364 2.81 -13.78 25.50
N LYS A 365 3.38 -13.87 24.29
CA LYS A 365 4.59 -13.10 23.92
C LYS A 365 4.42 -11.59 24.10
N GLY A 366 3.20 -11.07 23.91
CA GLY A 366 2.87 -9.66 24.10
C GLY A 366 2.60 -9.25 25.55
N GLN A 367 2.54 -10.19 26.50
CA GLN A 367 2.24 -9.88 27.89
C GLN A 367 3.52 -9.63 28.69
N LYS A 368 3.68 -8.43 29.25
CA LYS A 368 4.85 -8.05 30.06
C LYS A 368 5.13 -8.97 31.24
N ASN A 369 4.09 -9.54 31.85
CA ASN A 369 4.23 -10.46 32.98
C ASN A 369 4.78 -11.82 32.57
N TRP A 370 4.59 -12.20 31.30
CA TRP A 370 5.03 -13.46 30.73
C TRP A 370 6.37 -13.33 30.01
N ASN A 371 6.50 -12.30 29.17
CA ASN A 371 7.70 -12.00 28.42
C ASN A 371 8.40 -10.76 28.98
N ARG A 372 9.47 -10.99 29.73
CA ARG A 372 10.29 -9.91 30.31
C ARG A 372 11.22 -9.24 29.30
N ASN A 373 11.46 -9.87 28.15
CA ASN A 373 12.37 -9.40 27.10
C ASN A 373 11.60 -9.00 25.84
N LEU A 374 10.51 -8.25 26.03
CA LEU A 374 9.59 -7.85 24.96
C LEU A 374 10.32 -7.04 23.86
N GLU A 375 11.36 -6.31 24.24
CA GLU A 375 12.23 -5.54 23.35
C GLU A 375 12.98 -6.36 22.31
N ALA A 376 13.19 -7.66 22.57
CA ALA A 376 13.88 -8.56 21.65
C ALA A 376 12.94 -9.21 20.61
N GLU A 377 11.62 -9.12 20.81
CA GLU A 377 10.65 -9.79 19.94
C GLU A 377 10.36 -9.00 18.66
N ASP A 378 10.00 -9.73 17.61
CA ASP A 378 9.45 -9.17 16.37
C ASP A 378 7.98 -9.60 16.22
N PHE A 379 7.08 -8.72 16.64
CA PHE A 379 5.64 -8.95 16.58
C PHE A 379 5.08 -8.93 15.17
N VAL A 380 5.78 -8.33 14.20
CA VAL A 380 5.39 -8.47 12.80
C VAL A 380 5.73 -9.87 12.30
N ALA A 381 6.84 -10.47 12.75
CA ALA A 381 7.11 -11.87 12.50
C ALA A 381 6.08 -12.79 13.20
N HIS A 382 5.67 -12.47 14.43
CA HIS A 382 4.58 -13.20 15.10
C HIS A 382 3.24 -13.10 14.36
N MET A 383 2.93 -11.96 13.71
CA MET A 383 1.76 -11.84 12.82
C MET A 383 1.83 -12.87 11.70
N TYR A 384 2.95 -12.95 10.97
CA TYR A 384 3.14 -13.93 9.90
C TYR A 384 3.08 -15.38 10.40
N ALA A 385 3.72 -15.67 11.54
CA ALA A 385 3.65 -16.99 12.15
C ALA A 385 2.20 -17.37 12.52
N SER A 386 1.44 -16.44 13.09
CA SER A 386 0.03 -16.69 13.45
C SER A 386 -0.86 -16.94 12.23
N PHE A 387 -0.62 -16.26 11.11
CA PHE A 387 -1.27 -16.57 9.84
C PHE A 387 -0.97 -18.00 9.38
N LEU A 388 0.31 -18.38 9.35
CA LEU A 388 0.72 -19.71 8.89
C LEU A 388 0.19 -20.83 9.80
N PHE A 389 0.20 -20.66 11.13
CA PHE A 389 -0.41 -21.62 12.05
C PHE A 389 -1.94 -21.66 11.95
N GLY A 390 -2.56 -20.52 11.60
CA GLY A 390 -3.98 -20.45 11.28
C GLY A 390 -4.35 -21.23 10.03
N GLY A 391 -3.45 -21.35 9.06
CA GLY A 391 -3.73 -22.05 7.81
C GLY A 391 -3.47 -23.57 7.81
N VAL A 392 -3.17 -24.17 8.97
CA VAL A 392 -2.76 -25.58 9.04
C VAL A 392 -3.51 -26.37 10.10
N GLU A 393 -3.50 -27.69 9.94
CA GLU A 393 -4.00 -28.65 10.92
C GLU A 393 -2.85 -29.43 11.55
N LEU A 394 -2.92 -29.66 12.86
CA LEU A 394 -1.97 -30.51 13.55
C LEU A 394 -2.47 -31.96 13.52
N LYS A 395 -1.72 -32.88 12.89
CA LYS A 395 -2.06 -34.31 12.85
C LYS A 395 -0.97 -35.19 13.46
N ALA A 396 -1.40 -36.29 14.07
CA ALA A 396 -0.50 -37.30 14.58
C ALA A 396 0.18 -38.09 13.46
N ARG A 397 1.52 -38.06 13.42
CA ARG A 397 2.35 -38.94 12.57
C ARG A 397 2.45 -40.36 13.11
N THR A 398 2.33 -40.53 14.43
CA THR A 398 2.46 -41.82 15.09
C THR A 398 1.32 -42.06 16.05
N LYS A 399 0.99 -43.34 16.28
CA LYS A 399 0.16 -43.72 17.43
C LYS A 399 0.85 -43.26 18.73
N ALA A 400 0.04 -42.90 19.72
CA ALA A 400 0.53 -42.57 21.06
C ALA A 400 1.35 -43.75 21.62
N LYS A 401 2.56 -43.46 22.10
CA LYS A 401 3.44 -44.45 22.74
C LYS A 401 3.62 -44.10 24.21
N PRO A 402 3.55 -45.07 25.14
CA PRO A 402 3.75 -44.79 26.55
C PRO A 402 5.17 -44.26 26.80
N PHE A 403 5.33 -43.40 27.81
CA PHE A 403 6.64 -43.02 28.31
C PHE A 403 7.35 -44.28 28.81
N THR A 404 8.55 -44.53 28.29
CA THR A 404 9.44 -45.56 28.81
C THR A 404 10.34 -44.93 29.88
N GLU A 405 10.54 -45.62 31.01
CA GLU A 405 11.24 -45.14 32.21
C GLU A 405 12.65 -44.57 31.95
N THR A 406 13.25 -44.86 30.80
CA THR A 406 14.60 -44.44 30.42
C THR A 406 14.68 -43.06 29.75
N ALA A 407 13.57 -42.43 29.39
CA ALA A 407 13.58 -41.29 28.46
C ALA A 407 13.27 -39.91 29.07
N THR A 408 12.82 -39.79 30.33
CA THR A 408 12.41 -38.47 30.86
C THR A 408 12.70 -38.29 32.35
N THR A 409 12.95 -37.03 32.74
CA THR A 409 13.01 -36.54 34.13
C THR A 409 11.63 -36.48 34.82
N TYR A 410 10.56 -36.90 34.14
CA TYR A 410 9.18 -36.84 34.62
C TYR A 410 8.76 -38.19 35.24
N LYS A 411 8.49 -38.21 36.54
CA LYS A 411 8.11 -39.42 37.29
C LYS A 411 6.60 -39.67 37.28
N GLY A 412 6.01 -39.93 36.11
CA GLY A 412 4.59 -40.28 36.00
C GLY A 412 4.23 -41.04 34.71
N PRO A 413 3.13 -41.81 34.72
CA PRO A 413 2.63 -42.46 33.51
C PRO A 413 2.16 -41.40 32.49
N GLY A 414 2.49 -41.61 31.22
CA GLY A 414 2.05 -40.74 30.14
C GLY A 414 2.41 -41.29 28.77
N TYR A 415 2.14 -40.52 27.72
CA TYR A 415 2.36 -40.92 26.33
C TYR A 415 3.04 -39.80 25.53
N TRP A 416 3.84 -40.16 24.53
CA TRP A 416 4.29 -39.24 23.49
C TRP A 416 3.58 -39.53 22.16
N VAL A 417 3.23 -38.47 21.43
CA VAL A 417 2.67 -38.50 20.07
C VAL A 417 3.53 -37.58 19.22
N ASN A 418 4.09 -38.09 18.11
CA ASN A 418 4.72 -37.20 17.13
C ASN A 418 3.64 -36.52 16.33
N LEU A 419 3.57 -35.20 16.40
CA LEU A 419 2.64 -34.37 15.64
C LEU A 419 3.34 -33.76 14.41
N THR A 420 2.57 -33.38 13.40
CA THR A 420 3.04 -32.65 12.23
C THR A 420 1.94 -31.76 11.69
N TYR A 421 2.33 -30.67 11.03
CA TYR A 421 1.39 -29.80 10.36
C TYR A 421 1.02 -30.36 8.99
N LEU A 422 -0.28 -30.44 8.72
CA LEU A 422 -0.83 -30.65 7.39
C LEU A 422 -1.32 -29.31 6.86
N ILE A 423 -0.97 -29.06 5.61
CA ILE A 423 -1.34 -27.86 4.87
C ILE A 423 -2.43 -28.31 3.90
N ASP A 424 -3.65 -27.79 4.08
CA ASP A 424 -4.73 -27.99 3.12
C ASP A 424 -4.78 -26.75 2.21
N SER A 425 -3.91 -26.75 1.21
CA SER A 425 -3.75 -25.67 0.24
C SER A 425 -4.76 -25.72 -0.91
N GLN A 426 -5.68 -26.71 -0.94
CA GLN A 426 -6.42 -27.00 -2.16
C GLN A 426 -7.56 -26.00 -2.40
N GLY A 427 -7.32 -25.06 -3.32
CA GLY A 427 -8.37 -24.29 -3.99
C GLY A 427 -8.45 -22.81 -3.64
N ASP A 428 -7.77 -22.35 -2.58
CA ASP A 428 -7.72 -20.92 -2.23
C ASP A 428 -6.45 -20.25 -2.76
N THR A 429 -6.56 -19.59 -3.92
CA THR A 429 -5.45 -18.86 -4.55
C THR A 429 -4.95 -17.68 -3.71
N LEU A 430 -5.81 -17.09 -2.87
CA LEU A 430 -5.40 -16.02 -1.97
C LEU A 430 -4.53 -16.59 -0.84
N PHE A 431 -4.96 -17.68 -0.23
CA PHE A 431 -4.21 -18.36 0.82
C PHE A 431 -2.81 -18.77 0.32
N GLU A 432 -2.72 -19.38 -0.87
CA GLU A 432 -1.43 -19.79 -1.45
C GLU A 432 -0.45 -18.62 -1.65
N SER A 433 -0.96 -17.49 -2.11
CA SER A 433 -0.18 -16.26 -2.27
C SER A 433 0.28 -15.72 -0.92
N LEU A 434 -0.63 -15.60 0.05
CA LEU A 434 -0.32 -15.09 1.39
C LEU A 434 0.62 -16.01 2.17
N LYS A 435 0.47 -17.33 2.05
CA LYS A 435 1.34 -18.35 2.62
C LYS A 435 2.78 -18.19 2.15
N SER A 436 2.96 -17.99 0.84
CA SER A 436 4.27 -17.73 0.24
C SER A 436 4.87 -16.42 0.77
N ILE A 437 4.07 -15.34 0.82
CA ILE A 437 4.52 -14.05 1.36
C ILE A 437 4.95 -14.20 2.82
N ALA A 438 4.12 -14.78 3.68
CA ALA A 438 4.43 -14.96 5.09
C ALA A 438 5.72 -15.77 5.30
N TYR A 439 5.91 -16.85 4.54
CA TYR A 439 7.14 -17.65 4.57
C TYR A 439 8.40 -16.84 4.26
N HIS A 440 8.40 -16.08 3.16
CA HIS A 440 9.59 -15.31 2.77
C HIS A 440 9.83 -14.12 3.70
N ARG A 441 8.77 -13.48 4.18
CA ARG A 441 8.88 -12.37 5.14
C ARG A 441 9.45 -12.82 6.48
N LEU A 442 9.10 -14.01 6.97
CA LEU A 442 9.73 -14.58 8.17
C LEU A 442 11.24 -14.77 7.98
N LYS A 443 11.66 -15.29 6.81
CA LYS A 443 13.09 -15.46 6.50
C LYS A 443 13.84 -14.14 6.42
N GLU A 444 13.29 -13.13 5.75
CA GLU A 444 13.92 -11.80 5.64
C GLU A 444 14.12 -11.14 7.00
N ARG A 445 13.24 -11.43 7.96
CA ARG A 445 13.32 -10.93 9.34
C ARG A 445 14.24 -11.76 10.23
N ASN A 446 14.85 -12.82 9.70
CA ASN A 446 15.69 -13.78 10.42
C ASN A 446 14.98 -14.37 11.66
N PHE A 447 13.68 -14.59 11.54
CA PHE A 447 12.83 -15.15 12.58
C PHE A 447 12.74 -16.67 12.42
#